data_AF-A0A413YU32-F1
#
_entry.id   AF-A0A413YU32-F1
#
_cell.length_a   1.000
_cell.length_b   1.000
_cell.length_c   1.000
_cell.angle_alpha   90.00
_cell.angle_beta   90.00
_cell.angle_gamma   90.00
#
_symmetry.space_group_name_H-M   'P 1'
#
loop_
_entity.id
_entity.type
_entity.pdbx_description
1 polymer ?
#
loop_
_entity_poly.entity_id
_entity_poly.type
_entity_poly.pdbx_seq_one_letter_code
_entity_poly.pdbx_strand_id
1 'polypeptide(L)' 'MIKCNKGIVEIEGRSFGEIEADLTTLIKATYEIIAEKKGENYAKQRIETVYKRAFMSKEELIKELLRTIGMI' A
#
# COMPACT_ATOMS: atom_id res chain seq x y z
N MET A 1 -7.50 2.40 -13.77
CA MET A 1 -7.42 1.00 -13.33
C MET A 1 -6.05 0.73 -12.73
N ILE A 2 -5.97 0.18 -11.51
CA ILE A 2 -4.71 -0.30 -10.91
C ILE A 2 -4.65 -1.82 -11.04
N LYS A 3 -3.66 -2.33 -11.77
CA LYS A 3 -3.42 -3.77 -11.91
C LYS A 3 -2.10 -4.14 -11.24
N CYS A 4 -2.17 -5.08 -10.30
CA CYS A 4 -1.00 -5.59 -9.58
C CYS A 4 -0.73 -7.04 -10.02
N ASN A 5 0.42 -7.30 -10.63
CA ASN A 5 0.84 -8.66 -10.99
C ASN A 5 2.34 -8.86 -10.68
N LYS A 6 2.67 -9.80 -9.79
CA LYS A 6 4.08 -10.15 -9.44
C LYS A 6 4.97 -8.92 -9.14
N GLY A 7 4.42 -7.89 -8.50
CA GLY A 7 5.15 -6.66 -8.14
C GLY A 7 5.19 -5.57 -9.23
N ILE A 8 4.62 -5.82 -10.40
CA ILE A 8 4.39 -4.79 -11.43
C ILE A 8 3.05 -4.14 -11.14
N VAL A 9 3.06 -2.81 -11.01
CA VAL A 9 1.86 -1.99 -10.87
C VAL A 9 1.69 -1.20 -12.16
N GLU A 10 0.58 -1.44 -12.84
CA GLU A 10 0.16 -0.66 -14.01
C GLU A 10 -1.02 0.20 -13.59
N ILE A 11 -0.93 1.52 -13.84
CA ILE A 11 -1.97 2.50 -13.54
C ILE A 11 -2.46 3.09 -14.85
N GLU A 12 -3.63 2.64 -15.30
CA GLU A 12 -4.29 3.14 -16.50
C GLU A 12 -5.46 4.06 -16.08
N GLY A 13 -5.18 5.32 -15.75
CA GLY A 13 -6.20 6.33 -15.44
C GLY A 13 -5.93 7.60 -16.24
N ARG A 14 -6.98 8.23 -16.81
CA ARG A 14 -6.82 9.46 -17.61
C ARG A 14 -7.09 10.72 -16.80
N SER A 15 -7.79 10.60 -15.67
CA SER A 15 -8.06 11.71 -14.74
C SER A 15 -7.63 11.38 -13.31
N PHE A 16 -7.36 12.43 -12.53
CA PHE A 16 -6.98 12.32 -11.13
C PHE A 16 -8.05 11.60 -10.28
N GLY A 17 -9.34 11.90 -10.51
CA GLY A 17 -10.43 11.28 -9.76
C GLY A 17 -10.58 9.76 -10.01
N GLU A 18 -10.29 9.28 -11.21
CA GLU A 18 -10.27 7.83 -11.49
C GLU A 18 -9.18 7.11 -10.70
N ILE A 19 -7.99 7.72 -10.59
CA ILE A 19 -6.86 7.16 -9.86
C ILE A 19 -7.17 7.12 -8.35
N GLU A 20 -7.78 8.17 -7.79
CA GLU A 20 -8.18 8.20 -6.38
C GLU A 20 -9.25 7.14 -6.06
N ALA A 21 -10.24 6.96 -6.94
CA ALA A 21 -11.29 5.97 -6.76
C ALA A 21 -10.73 4.53 -6.78
N ASP A 22 -9.81 4.25 -7.70
CA ASP A 22 -9.15 2.95 -7.79
C ASP A 22 -8.26 2.68 -6.57
N LEU A 23 -7.48 3.68 -6.14
CA LEU A 23 -6.62 3.58 -4.96
C LEU A 23 -7.46 3.31 -3.71
N THR A 24 -8.58 4.03 -3.55
CA THR A 24 -9.51 3.83 -2.43
C THR A 24 -10.05 2.41 -2.40
N THR A 25 -10.45 1.88 -3.56
CA THR A 25 -10.97 0.51 -3.68
C THR A 25 -9.91 -0.52 -3.30
N LEU A 26 -8.67 -0.35 -3.79
CA LEU A 26 -7.55 -1.24 -3.47
C LEU A 26 -7.22 -1.25 -1.97
N ILE A 27 -7.18 -0.07 -1.35
CA ILE A 27 -6.87 0.07 0.08
C ILE A 27 -7.97 -0.56 0.93
N LYS A 28 -9.24 -0.35 0.57
CA LYS A 28 -10.37 -0.98 1.25
C LYS A 28 -10.33 -2.50 1.18
N ALA A 29 -10.14 -3.07 -0.01
CA ALA A 29 -10.04 -4.52 -0.18
C ALA A 29 -8.86 -5.11 0.62
N THR A 30 -7.72 -4.42 0.61
CA THR A 30 -6.53 -4.83 1.38
C THR A 30 -6.80 -4.77 2.88
N TYR A 31 -7.46 -3.72 3.37
CA TYR A 31 -7.86 -3.57 4.76
C TYR A 31 -8.75 -4.73 5.20
N GLU A 32 -9.81 -5.03 4.45
CA GLU A 32 -10.78 -6.08 4.78
C GLU A 32 -10.09 -7.46 4.90
N ILE A 33 -9.22 -7.81 3.94
CA ILE A 33 -8.47 -9.07 3.95
C ILE A 33 -7.55 -9.19 5.18
N ILE A 34 -6.85 -8.10 5.54
CA ILE A 34 -5.96 -8.11 6.71
C ILE A 34 -6.79 -8.15 8.00
N ALA A 35 -7.88 -7.40 8.07
CA ALA A 35 -8.74 -7.31 9.23
C ALA A 35 -9.37 -8.68 9.55
N GLU A 36 -9.83 -9.40 8.53
CA GLU A 36 -10.35 -10.77 8.67
C GLU A 36 -9.29 -11.72 9.26
N LYS A 37 -8.04 -11.61 8.83
CA LYS A 37 -6.97 -12.54 9.23
C LYS A 37 -6.26 -12.17 10.54
N LYS A 38 -6.21 -10.88 10.89
CA LYS A 38 -5.33 -10.34 11.95
C LYS A 38 -6.03 -9.34 12.89
N GLY A 39 -7.30 -9.04 12.65
CA GLY A 39 -8.08 -8.06 13.41
C GLY A 39 -7.94 -6.63 12.88
N GLU A 40 -8.97 -5.82 13.12
CA GLU A 40 -9.11 -4.48 12.58
C GLU A 40 -7.98 -3.53 12.99
N ASN A 41 -7.54 -3.59 14.25
CA ASN A 41 -6.48 -2.70 14.76
C ASN A 41 -5.15 -2.94 14.03
N TYR A 42 -4.81 -4.20 13.80
CA TYR A 42 -3.62 -4.55 13.04
C TYR A 42 -3.74 -4.07 11.60
N ALA A 43 -4.89 -4.28 10.95
CA ALA A 43 -5.15 -3.81 9.61
C ALA A 43 -5.00 -2.30 9.46
N LYS A 44 -5.60 -1.50 10.36
CA LYS A 44 -5.47 -0.03 10.38
C LYS A 44 -4.00 0.40 10.44
N GLN A 45 -3.23 -0.18 11.38
CA GLN A 45 -1.81 0.13 11.52
C GLN A 45 -1.00 -0.21 10.27
N ARG A 46 -1.35 -1.28 9.54
CA ARG A 46 -0.65 -1.64 8.29
C ARG A 46 -0.98 -0.67 7.16
N ILE A 47 -2.25 -0.31 6.99
CA ILE A 47 -2.66 0.68 5.99
C ILE A 47 -1.97 2.02 6.25
N GLU A 48 -1.97 2.52 7.49
CA GLU A 48 -1.27 3.75 7.87
C GLU A 48 0.24 3.70 7.59
N THR A 49 0.88 2.54 7.84
CA THR A 49 2.31 2.36 7.56
C THR A 49 2.59 2.45 6.06
N VAL A 50 1.75 1.82 5.22
CA VAL A 50 1.88 1.89 3.77
C VAL A 50 1.64 3.32 3.26
N TYR A 51 0.66 4.04 3.81
CA TYR A 51 0.47 5.46 3.49
C TYR A 51 1.69 6.29 3.81
N LYS A 52 2.29 6.14 4.99
CA LYS A 52 3.53 6.86 5.35
C LYS A 52 4.67 6.57 4.37
N ARG A 53 4.81 5.30 3.95
CA ARG A 53 5.79 4.85 2.96
C ARG A 53 5.61 5.49 1.58
N ALA A 54 4.37 5.78 1.19
CA ALA A 54 4.08 6.40 -0.11
C ALA A 54 4.65 7.83 -0.22
N PHE A 55 4.90 8.50 0.91
CA PHE A 55 5.49 9.85 0.96
C PHE A 55 7.01 9.85 1.11
N MET A 56 7.64 8.69 1.25
CA MET A 56 9.09 8.58 1.41
C MET A 56 9.81 8.73 0.07
N SER A 57 11.01 9.28 0.11
CA SER A 57 11.97 9.11 -0.98
C SER A 57 12.30 7.64 -1.19
N LYS A 58 12.82 7.31 -2.38
CA LYS A 58 13.24 5.94 -2.70
C LYS A 58 14.29 5.43 -1.71
N GLU A 59 15.25 6.27 -1.33
CA GLU A 59 16.34 5.94 -0.41
C GLU A 59 15.82 5.69 1.01
N GLU A 60 14.87 6.51 1.49
CA GLU A 60 14.20 6.32 2.78
C GLU A 60 13.40 5.03 2.81
N LEU A 61 12.61 4.78 1.76
CA LEU A 61 11.81 3.57 1.63
C LEU A 61 12.69 2.32 1.64
N ILE A 62 13.80 2.31 0.88
CA ILE A 62 14.74 1.19 0.87
C ILE A 62 15.31 0.95 2.28
N LYS A 63 15.77 1.99 2.97
CA LYS A 63 16.30 1.88 4.33
C LYS A 63 15.27 1.33 5.31
N GLU A 64 14.03 1.80 5.26
CA GLU A 64 12.96 1.35 6.14
C GLU A 64 12.58 -0.12 5.86
N LEU A 65 12.51 -0.51 4.59
CA LEU A 65 12.24 -1.89 4.20
C LEU A 65 13.35 -2.84 4.70
N LEU A 66 14.62 -2.46 4.53
CA LEU A 66 15.77 -3.24 5.01
C LEU A 66 15.76 -3.41 6.54
N ARG A 67 15.38 -2.38 7.29
CA ARG A 67 15.17 -2.48 8.75
C ARG A 67 14.03 -3.42 9.12
N THR A 68 12.93 -3.35 8.37
CA THR A 68 11.74 -4.19 8.64
C THR A 68 12.03 -5.68 8.45
N ILE A 69 12.91 -6.04 7.51
CA ILE A 69 13.32 -7.43 7.24
C ILE A 69 14.58 -7.86 8.01
N GLY A 70 15.08 -7.02 8.92
CA GLY A 70 16.21 -7.34 9.80
C GLY A 70 17.57 -7.41 9.11
N MET A 71 17.73 -6.73 7.97
CA MET A 71 18.99 -6.71 7.22
C MET A 71 19.91 -5.55 7.62
N ILE A 72 19.41 -4.57 8.38
CA ILE A 72 20.15 -3.45 8.99
C ILE A 72 19.44 -3.06 10.28
#